data_AF-A0A3Q8CH22-F1
#
_entry.id   AF-A0A3Q8CH22-F1
#
_cell.length_a   1.000
_cell.length_b   1.000
_cell.length_c   1.000
_cell.angle_alpha   90.00
_cell.angle_beta   90.00
_cell.angle_gamma   90.00
#
_symmetry.space_group_name_H-M   'P 1'
#
loop_
_entity.id
_entity.type
_entity.pdbx_description
1 polymer ?
#
loop_
_entity_poly.entity_id
_entity_poly.type
_entity_poly.pdbx_seq_one_letter_code
_entity_poly.pdbx_strand_id
1 'polypeptide(L)'
;LAFGADQFNPKSESGKRGIDSFFNWYFFTFTFAQILSLTLVVYIQSNVSWTIGLTIPAVLMFLACLIFFAGDKLYVKIKASGSPLAGIAQVISVAIKKRGLKPVKQPWLNLYNYYPLNYANSKLKYTDQFRFLDKAAIMTPEN
;
A
#
# COMPACT_ATOMS: atom_id res chain seq x y z
N LEU A 1 -9.03 0.41 -2.68
CA LEU A 1 -8.74 -0.64 -3.68
C LEU A 1 -8.21 -1.92 -3.03
N ALA A 2 -7.03 -1.89 -2.38
CA ALA A 2 -6.45 -3.06 -1.70
C ALA A 2 -7.46 -3.82 -0.81
N PHE A 3 -8.08 -3.13 0.16
CA PHE A 3 -9.10 -3.73 1.03
C PHE A 3 -10.28 -4.39 0.28
N GLY A 4 -10.71 -3.84 -0.86
CA GLY A 4 -11.80 -4.40 -1.66
C GLY A 4 -11.37 -5.66 -2.44
N ALA A 5 -10.17 -5.64 -3.01
CA ALA A 5 -9.59 -6.82 -3.66
C ALA A 5 -9.30 -7.95 -2.64
N ASP A 6 -8.90 -7.59 -1.43
CA ASP A 6 -8.66 -8.48 -0.29
C ASP A 6 -9.90 -9.28 0.14
N GLN A 7 -11.10 -8.87 -0.29
CA GLN A 7 -12.34 -9.62 -0.03
C GLN A 7 -12.45 -10.91 -0.85
N PHE A 8 -11.63 -11.07 -1.90
CA PHE A 8 -11.66 -12.22 -2.79
C PHE A 8 -10.44 -13.10 -2.58
N ASN A 9 -10.60 -14.42 -2.74
CA ASN A 9 -9.48 -15.37 -2.62
C ASN A 9 -8.71 -15.51 -3.95
N PRO A 10 -7.48 -14.98 -4.07
CA PRO A 10 -6.72 -15.01 -5.32
C PRO A 10 -6.23 -16.41 -5.73
N LYS A 11 -6.29 -17.39 -4.81
CA LYS A 11 -5.92 -18.79 -5.10
C LYS A 11 -7.05 -19.58 -5.75
N SER A 12 -8.26 -19.02 -5.79
CA SER A 12 -9.44 -19.63 -6.41
C SER A 12 -9.75 -18.97 -7.75
N GLU A 13 -10.20 -19.74 -8.73
CA GLU A 13 -10.60 -19.22 -10.04
C GLU A 13 -11.78 -18.24 -9.94
N SER A 14 -12.75 -18.52 -9.05
CA SER A 14 -13.87 -17.62 -8.77
C SER A 14 -13.41 -16.31 -8.13
N GLY A 15 -12.46 -16.36 -7.19
CA GLY A 15 -11.91 -15.17 -6.56
C GLY A 15 -11.10 -14.30 -7.52
N LYS A 16 -10.29 -14.89 -8.41
CA LYS A 16 -9.58 -14.14 -9.46
C LYS A 16 -10.56 -13.38 -10.36
N ARG A 17 -11.60 -14.06 -10.87
CA ARG A 17 -12.66 -13.43 -11.68
C ARG A 17 -13.39 -12.33 -10.90
N GLY A 18 -13.60 -12.53 -9.60
CA GLY A 18 -14.19 -11.53 -8.71
C GLY A 18 -13.32 -10.28 -8.59
N ILE A 19 -12.01 -10.42 -8.45
CA ILE A 19 -11.05 -9.30 -8.43
C ILE A 19 -11.11 -8.52 -9.75
N ASP A 20 -11.04 -9.21 -10.88
CA ASP A 20 -11.09 -8.56 -12.21
C ASP A 20 -12.41 -7.78 -12.39
N SER A 21 -13.53 -8.41 -12.05
CA SER A 21 -14.86 -7.76 -12.10
C SER A 21 -14.95 -6.56 -11.16
N PHE A 22 -14.42 -6.68 -9.95
CA PHE A 22 -14.36 -5.58 -8.98
C PHE A 22 -13.61 -4.37 -9.53
N PHE A 23 -12.43 -4.57 -10.12
CA PHE A 23 -11.67 -3.46 -10.70
C PHE A 23 -12.39 -2.84 -11.89
N ASN A 24 -13.00 -3.65 -12.77
CA ASN A 24 -13.79 -3.14 -13.89
C ASN A 24 -14.95 -2.23 -13.41
N TRP A 25 -15.74 -2.70 -12.45
CA TRP A 25 -16.83 -1.92 -11.87
C TRP A 25 -16.33 -0.68 -11.13
N TYR A 26 -15.24 -0.80 -10.38
CA TYR A 26 -14.63 0.33 -9.69
C TYR A 26 -14.24 1.44 -10.68
N PHE A 27 -13.49 1.11 -11.73
CA PHE A 27 -13.04 2.13 -12.68
C PHE A 27 -14.19 2.70 -13.50
N PHE A 28 -15.18 1.89 -13.87
CA PHE A 28 -16.39 2.37 -14.54
C PHE A 28 -17.15 3.38 -13.68
N THR A 29 -17.47 3.01 -12.44
CA THR A 29 -18.21 3.89 -11.51
C THR A 29 -17.42 5.12 -11.11
N PHE A 30 -16.11 4.99 -10.88
CA PHE A 30 -15.23 6.11 -10.59
C PHE A 30 -15.17 7.12 -11.75
N THR A 31 -15.02 6.64 -12.98
CA THR A 31 -14.99 7.49 -14.18
C THR A 31 -16.32 8.23 -14.35
N PHE A 32 -17.44 7.52 -14.17
CA PHE A 32 -18.76 8.13 -14.23
C PHE A 32 -18.96 9.18 -13.13
N ALA A 33 -18.58 8.88 -11.89
CA ALA A 33 -18.63 9.82 -10.77
C ALA A 33 -17.74 11.05 -11.02
N GLN A 34 -16.56 10.87 -11.62
CA GLN A 34 -15.67 11.96 -12.00
C GLN A 34 -16.33 12.88 -13.04
N ILE A 35 -16.98 12.32 -14.07
CA ILE A 35 -17.72 13.11 -15.06
C ILE A 35 -18.81 13.93 -14.37
N LEU A 36 -19.62 13.33 -13.50
CA LEU A 36 -20.64 14.04 -12.74
C LEU A 36 -20.06 15.12 -11.83
N SER A 37 -18.95 14.83 -11.15
CA SER A 37 -18.28 15.79 -10.27
C SER A 37 -17.78 17.01 -11.05
N LEU A 38 -17.13 16.80 -12.18
CA LEU A 38 -16.55 17.89 -12.98
C LEU A 38 -17.58 18.66 -13.81
N THR A 39 -18.79 18.12 -13.97
CA THR A 39 -19.88 18.77 -14.70
C THR A 39 -20.95 19.30 -13.76
N LEU A 40 -21.73 18.42 -13.16
CA LEU A 40 -22.89 18.75 -12.33
C LEU A 40 -22.49 19.47 -11.03
N VAL A 41 -21.53 18.92 -10.27
CA VAL A 41 -21.15 19.53 -8.98
C VAL A 41 -20.49 20.89 -9.20
N VAL A 42 -19.59 21.00 -10.17
CA VAL A 42 -18.98 22.29 -10.55
C VAL A 42 -20.04 23.27 -11.04
N TYR A 43 -21.03 22.85 -11.82
CA TYR A 43 -22.13 23.71 -12.25
C TYR A 43 -22.90 24.27 -11.05
N ILE A 44 -23.26 23.42 -10.08
CA ILE A 44 -23.96 23.82 -8.86
C ILE A 44 -23.11 24.80 -8.04
N GLN A 45 -21.82 24.53 -7.89
CA GLN A 45 -20.90 25.40 -7.14
C GLN A 45 -20.78 26.79 -7.77
N SER A 46 -20.69 26.85 -9.10
CA SER A 46 -20.42 28.10 -9.83
C SER A 46 -21.69 28.90 -10.16
N ASN A 47 -22.84 28.25 -10.35
CA ASN A 47 -24.05 28.92 -10.85
C ASN A 47 -25.23 28.90 -9.87
N VAL A 48 -25.22 28.04 -8.84
CA VAL A 48 -26.35 27.91 -7.90
C VAL A 48 -25.94 28.36 -6.51
N SER A 49 -25.03 27.63 -5.86
CA SER A 49 -24.51 27.96 -4.54
C SER A 49 -23.33 27.06 -4.21
N TRP A 50 -22.25 27.68 -3.74
CA TRP A 50 -21.09 26.97 -3.25
C TRP A 50 -21.43 26.05 -2.05
N THR A 51 -22.29 26.52 -1.14
CA THR A 51 -22.73 25.75 0.03
C THR A 51 -23.46 24.47 -0.37
N ILE A 52 -24.39 24.55 -1.33
CA ILE A 52 -25.10 23.37 -1.84
C ILE A 52 -24.12 22.42 -2.53
N GLY A 53 -23.25 22.98 -3.37
CA GLY A 53 -22.25 22.20 -4.11
C GLY A 53 -21.27 21.43 -3.22
N LEU A 54 -20.93 21.95 -2.04
CA LEU A 54 -20.10 21.23 -1.05
C LEU A 54 -20.90 20.29 -0.14
N THR A 55 -22.18 20.55 0.07
CA THR A 55 -23.03 19.68 0.88
C THR A 55 -23.24 18.32 0.20
N ILE A 56 -23.34 18.29 -1.13
CA ILE A 56 -23.51 17.05 -1.91
C ILE A 56 -22.40 16.01 -1.61
N PRO A 57 -21.10 16.30 -1.83
CA PRO A 57 -20.05 15.32 -1.54
C PRO A 57 -19.94 14.99 -0.04
N ALA A 58 -20.24 15.93 0.86
CA ALA A 58 -20.25 15.67 2.31
C ALA A 58 -21.32 14.63 2.70
N VAL A 59 -22.54 14.77 2.19
CA VAL A 59 -23.64 13.83 2.43
C VAL A 59 -23.34 12.47 1.80
N LEU A 60 -22.82 12.44 0.57
CA LEU A 60 -22.43 11.19 -0.09
C LEU A 60 -21.33 10.44 0.69
N MET A 61 -20.33 11.16 1.20
CA MET A 61 -19.28 10.57 2.05
C MET A 61 -19.87 10.02 3.35
N PHE A 62 -20.77 10.77 4.00
CA PHE A 62 -21.44 10.31 5.21
C PHE A 62 -22.23 9.02 4.98
N LEU A 63 -23.01 8.94 3.90
CA LEU A 63 -23.73 7.73 3.52
C LEU A 63 -22.78 6.56 3.21
N ALA A 64 -21.67 6.83 2.50
CA ALA A 64 -20.65 5.82 2.22
C ALA A 64 -20.04 5.26 3.51
N CYS A 65 -19.74 6.10 4.51
CA CYS A 65 -19.28 5.66 5.82
C CYS A 65 -20.31 4.77 6.52
N LEU A 66 -21.60 5.16 6.52
CA LEU A 66 -22.65 4.35 7.14
C LEU A 66 -22.74 2.96 6.50
N ILE A 67 -22.73 2.88 5.17
CA ILE A 67 -22.76 1.61 4.44
C ILE A 67 -21.51 0.78 4.73
N PHE A 68 -20.34 1.42 4.76
CA PHE A 68 -19.08 0.76 5.07
C PHE A 68 -19.09 0.15 6.47
N PHE A 69 -19.50 0.89 7.50
CA PHE A 69 -19.54 0.37 8.86
C PHE A 69 -20.66 -0.66 9.08
N ALA A 70 -21.81 -0.51 8.41
CA ALA A 70 -22.87 -1.52 8.45
C ALA A 70 -22.41 -2.88 7.91
N GLY A 71 -21.46 -2.88 6.97
CA GLY A 71 -20.86 -4.09 6.39
C GLY A 71 -19.77 -4.76 7.21
N ASP A 72 -19.35 -4.24 8.38
CA ASP A 72 -18.15 -4.71 9.10
C ASP A 72 -18.12 -6.23 9.35
N LYS A 73 -19.27 -6.83 9.66
CA LYS A 73 -19.40 -8.27 9.93
C LYS A 73 -19.27 -9.14 8.68
N LEU A 74 -19.45 -8.57 7.49
CA LEU A 74 -19.37 -9.27 6.21
C LEU A 74 -17.95 -9.25 5.62
N TYR A 75 -17.07 -8.39 6.14
CA TYR A 75 -15.74 -8.21 5.57
C TYR A 75 -14.74 -9.27 6.00
N VAL A 76 -13.92 -9.69 5.04
CA VAL A 76 -12.70 -10.45 5.26
C VAL A 76 -11.66 -9.52 5.89
N LYS A 77 -11.30 -9.82 7.14
CA LYS A 77 -10.32 -9.06 7.93
C LYS A 77 -8.94 -9.71 7.80
N ILE A 78 -8.08 -9.12 6.98
CA ILE A 78 -6.70 -9.57 6.83
C ILE A 78 -5.87 -9.08 8.02
N LYS A 79 -5.04 -9.97 8.59
CA LYS A 79 -4.11 -9.62 9.67
C LYS A 79 -3.13 -8.56 9.16
N ALA A 80 -2.89 -7.53 9.96
CA ALA A 80 -1.90 -6.50 9.65
C ALA A 80 -0.54 -7.14 9.36
N SER A 81 -0.08 -7.01 8.12
CA SER A 81 1.33 -7.24 7.77
C SER A 81 2.11 -6.05 8.28
N GLY A 82 3.26 -6.27 8.93
CA GLY A 82 4.05 -5.19 9.55
C GLY A 82 4.36 -4.03 8.60
N SER A 83 4.76 -2.88 9.15
CA SER A 83 5.01 -1.68 8.34
C SER A 83 6.32 -1.78 7.56
N PRO A 84 6.31 -1.61 6.21
CA PRO A 84 7.53 -1.49 5.42
C PRO A 84 8.42 -0.32 5.89
N LEU A 85 7.80 0.76 6.39
CA LEU A 85 8.52 1.92 6.91
C LEU A 85 9.33 1.56 8.16
N ALA A 86 8.83 0.65 9.00
CA ALA A 86 9.58 0.17 10.16
C ALA A 86 10.85 -0.57 9.73
N GLY A 87 10.77 -1.39 8.68
CA GLY A 87 11.93 -2.05 8.09
C GLY A 87 12.96 -1.05 7.53
N ILE A 88 12.51 -0.04 6.80
CA ILE A 88 13.38 1.03 6.28
C ILE A 88 14.05 1.79 7.43
N ALA A 89 13.28 2.19 8.44
CA ALA A 89 13.81 2.90 9.61
C ALA A 89 14.82 2.06 10.39
N GLN A 90 14.60 0.76 10.51
CA GLN A 90 15.54 -0.18 11.12
C GLN A 90 16.86 -0.21 10.34
N VAL A 91 16.80 -0.38 9.01
CA VAL A 91 18.01 -0.40 8.16
C VAL A 91 18.79 0.91 8.29
N ILE A 92 18.13 2.06 8.22
CA ILE A 92 18.78 3.37 8.38
C ILE A 92 19.44 3.50 9.76
N SER A 93 18.70 3.17 10.83
CA SER A 93 19.20 3.26 12.21
C SER A 93 20.42 2.38 12.45
N VAL A 94 20.38 1.12 11.98
CA VAL A 94 21.49 0.18 12.15
C VAL A 94 22.69 0.59 11.28
N ALA A 95 22.48 1.09 10.06
CA ALA A 95 23.55 1.59 9.21
C ALA A 95 24.29 2.78 9.85
N ILE A 96 23.55 3.71 10.47
CA ILE A 96 24.12 4.85 11.20
C ILE A 96 24.92 4.36 12.41
N LYS A 97 24.37 3.44 13.22
CA LYS A 97 25.07 2.86 14.37
C LYS A 97 26.36 2.14 13.95
N LYS A 98 26.34 1.43 12.82
CA LYS A 98 27.47 0.67 12.28
C LYS A 98 28.37 1.51 11.36
N ARG A 99 28.22 2.84 11.30
CA ARG A 99 28.98 3.73 10.39
C ARG A 99 30.50 3.64 10.52
N GLY A 100 31.02 3.22 11.68
CA GLY A 100 32.46 3.04 11.91
C GLY A 100 33.05 1.75 11.35
N LEU A 101 32.22 0.77 10.96
CA LEU A 101 32.72 -0.52 10.47
C LEU A 101 33.36 -0.39 9.08
N LYS A 102 34.46 -1.14 8.89
CA LYS A 102 35.12 -1.26 7.59
C LYS A 102 34.21 -2.01 6.60
N PRO A 103 34.24 -1.66 5.30
CA PRO A 103 33.52 -2.40 4.28
C PRO A 103 33.92 -3.87 4.25
N VAL A 104 32.95 -4.76 4.02
CA VAL A 104 33.18 -6.21 3.95
C VAL A 104 33.83 -6.57 2.62
N LYS A 105 34.79 -7.51 2.64
CA LYS A 105 35.36 -8.09 1.42
C LYS A 105 34.31 -9.00 0.77
N GLN A 106 34.05 -8.83 -0.52
CA GLN A 106 33.01 -9.55 -1.28
C GLN A 106 31.58 -9.40 -0.66
N PRO A 107 30.96 -8.21 -0.81
CA PRO A 107 29.66 -7.89 -0.19
C PRO A 107 28.53 -8.87 -0.53
N TRP A 108 28.53 -9.43 -1.74
CA TRP A 108 27.47 -10.32 -2.21
C TRP A 108 27.40 -11.68 -1.49
N LEU A 109 28.47 -12.09 -0.78
CA LEU A 109 28.51 -13.35 -0.01
C LEU A 109 28.33 -13.13 1.49
N ASN A 110 28.82 -12.01 2.01
CA ASN A 110 29.04 -11.82 3.44
C ASN A 110 28.05 -10.87 4.11
N LEU A 111 27.12 -10.27 3.35
CA LEU A 111 26.03 -9.47 3.89
C LEU A 111 24.81 -10.36 4.21
N TYR A 112 24.12 -10.03 5.30
CA TYR A 112 22.84 -10.66 5.61
C TYR A 112 21.79 -10.31 4.55
N ASN A 113 21.27 -11.32 3.87
CA ASN A 113 20.15 -11.19 2.94
C ASN A 113 18.87 -11.72 3.57
N TYR A 114 17.93 -10.81 3.81
CA TYR A 114 16.60 -11.16 4.28
C TYR A 114 15.69 -11.53 3.10
N TYR A 115 15.14 -12.75 3.12
CA TYR A 115 14.18 -13.23 2.12
C TYR A 115 12.80 -13.38 2.77
N PRO A 116 11.86 -12.45 2.53
CA PRO A 116 10.50 -12.62 3.01
C PRO A 116 9.80 -13.77 2.27
N LEU A 117 9.30 -14.75 3.05
CA LEU A 117 8.70 -16.01 2.58
C LEU A 117 7.53 -15.85 1.59
N ASN A 118 6.81 -14.73 1.64
CA ASN A 118 5.60 -14.51 0.85
C ASN A 118 5.81 -13.74 -0.47
N TYR A 119 7.06 -13.40 -0.83
CA TYR A 119 7.34 -12.62 -2.03
C TYR A 119 8.22 -13.43 -3.00
N ALA A 120 7.61 -13.88 -4.10
CA ALA A 120 8.27 -14.69 -5.13
C ALA A 120 9.45 -13.99 -5.81
N ASN A 121 9.45 -12.65 -5.83
CA ASN A 121 10.51 -11.82 -6.44
C ASN A 121 11.39 -11.11 -5.39
N SER A 122 11.57 -11.69 -4.21
CA SER A 122 12.35 -11.07 -3.13
C SER A 122 13.87 -11.15 -3.30
N LYS A 123 14.36 -11.98 -4.23
CA LYS A 123 15.80 -12.12 -4.49
C LYS A 123 16.29 -11.02 -5.41
N LEU A 124 16.75 -9.92 -4.81
CA LEU A 124 17.38 -8.81 -5.50
C LEU A 124 18.87 -9.08 -5.72
N LYS A 125 19.39 -8.69 -6.89
CA LYS A 125 20.84 -8.68 -7.14
C LYS A 125 21.48 -7.55 -6.33
N TYR A 126 22.65 -7.79 -5.75
CA TYR A 126 23.42 -6.75 -5.08
C TYR A 126 23.74 -5.59 -6.05
N THR A 127 23.66 -4.35 -5.53
CA THR A 127 23.96 -3.12 -6.29
C THR A 127 24.77 -2.16 -5.42
N ASP A 128 25.62 -1.33 -6.05
CA ASP A 128 26.51 -0.40 -5.33
C ASP A 128 25.87 0.97 -5.02
N GLN A 129 24.61 1.21 -5.40
CA GLN A 129 23.96 2.53 -5.30
C GLN A 129 23.80 3.04 -3.86
N PHE A 130 23.63 2.14 -2.89
CA PHE A 130 23.38 2.49 -1.48
C PHE A 130 24.37 1.81 -0.53
N ARG A 131 25.66 1.78 -0.90
CA ARG A 131 26.72 1.07 -0.14
C ARG A 131 26.84 1.46 1.33
N PHE A 132 26.35 2.64 1.73
CA PHE A 132 26.33 3.04 3.13
C PHE A 132 25.31 2.25 3.96
N LEU A 133 24.22 1.78 3.35
CA LEU A 133 23.18 0.95 3.99
C LEU A 133 23.65 -0.49 4.19
N ASP A 134 24.61 -0.98 3.40
CA ASP A 134 25.21 -2.30 3.58
C ASP A 134 25.75 -2.51 4.99
N LYS A 135 26.15 -1.41 5.66
CA LYS A 135 26.59 -1.44 7.06
C LYS A 135 25.54 -2.03 8.00
N ALA A 136 24.24 -1.89 7.69
CA ALA A 136 23.17 -2.50 8.46
C ALA A 136 23.19 -4.03 8.38
N ALA A 137 23.56 -4.57 7.21
CA ALA A 137 23.57 -6.00 6.91
C ALA A 137 24.89 -6.70 7.28
N ILE A 138 25.88 -5.98 7.82
CA ILE A 138 27.10 -6.60 8.35
C ILE A 138 26.76 -7.40 9.60
N MET A 139 26.97 -8.72 9.54
CA MET A 139 26.85 -9.60 10.71
C MET A 139 27.94 -9.23 11.72
N THR A 140 27.52 -8.82 12.91
CA THR A 140 28.39 -8.61 14.06
C THR A 140 28.12 -9.75 15.03
N PRO A 141 29.15 -10.38 15.63
CA PRO A 141 28.93 -11.38 16.69
C PRO A 141 28.03 -10.76 17.77
N GLU A 142 27.04 -11.51 18.23
CA GLU A 142 26.13 -11.06 19.29
C GLU A 142 26.95 -10.80 20.57
N ASN A 143 26.69 -9.65 21.21
CA ASN A 143 27.15 -9.39 22.59
C ASN A 143 26.19 -10.08 23.56
#